data_AF-A0A9E4RMH9-F1
#
_entry.id   AF-A0A9E4RMH9-F1
#
_cell.length_a   1.000
_cell.length_b   1.000
_cell.length_c   1.000
_cell.angle_alpha   90.00
_cell.angle_beta   90.00
_cell.angle_gamma   90.00
#
_symmetry.space_group_name_H-M   'P 1'
#
loop_
_entity.id
_entity.type
_entity.pdbx_description
1 polymer ?
#
loop_
_entity_poly.entity_id
_entity_poly.type
_entity_poly.pdbx_seq_one_letter_code
_entity_poly.pdbx_strand_id
1 'polypeptide(L)'
;MSQQTSSAGPSKMKIYDIADDYVERFAARNPVSATSMGVPGHDGRMSDYSPQGADANAALARETVAALEAAEPENERDRIAKDVMLDDLRTDLDIYDAGEHLR
;
A
#
# COMPACT_ATOMS: atom_id res chain seq x y z
N MET A 1 32.99 30.90 -4.50
CA MET A 1 32.78 29.54 -3.97
C MET A 1 31.30 29.24 -4.10
N SER A 2 30.96 28.31 -5.00
CA SER A 2 29.62 28.12 -5.56
C SER A 2 28.61 27.62 -4.54
N GLN A 3 27.43 28.25 -4.56
CA GLN A 3 26.21 27.68 -4.02
C GLN A 3 25.70 26.64 -5.03
N GLN A 4 25.69 25.37 -4.65
CA GLN A 4 25.04 24.31 -5.43
C GLN A 4 23.57 24.25 -4.98
N THR A 5 22.70 24.90 -5.73
CA THR A 5 21.25 24.69 -5.67
C THR A 5 20.96 23.33 -6.31
N SER A 6 20.67 22.30 -5.52
CA SER A 6 20.15 21.04 -6.07
C SER A 6 18.63 21.14 -6.19
N SER A 7 18.13 21.13 -7.43
CA SER A 7 16.71 21.21 -7.75
C SER A 7 16.02 19.89 -7.41
N ALA A 8 15.00 19.94 -6.56
CA ALA A 8 14.10 18.81 -6.35
C ALA A 8 13.28 18.59 -7.64
N GLY A 9 13.63 17.54 -8.40
CA GLY A 9 12.73 16.94 -9.38
C GLY A 9 11.51 16.31 -8.68
N PRO A 10 10.48 15.87 -9.43
CA PRO A 10 9.30 15.26 -8.83
C PRO A 10 9.75 14.10 -7.93
N SER A 11 9.38 14.17 -6.64
CA SER A 11 9.81 13.22 -5.63
C SER A 11 9.27 11.83 -5.99
N LYS A 12 10.11 10.99 -6.61
CA LYS A 12 9.84 9.56 -6.70
C LYS A 12 9.89 9.04 -5.27
N MET A 13 8.75 8.61 -4.73
CA MET A 13 8.71 7.98 -3.40
C MET A 13 9.60 6.73 -3.41
N LYS A 14 10.32 6.49 -2.32
CA LYS A 14 11.11 5.26 -2.18
C LYS A 14 10.16 4.08 -1.95
N ILE A 15 10.64 2.88 -2.24
CA ILE A 15 9.83 1.65 -2.07
C ILE A 15 9.28 1.53 -0.64
N TYR A 16 10.10 1.80 0.37
CA TYR A 16 9.66 1.75 1.76
C TYR A 16 8.69 2.88 2.13
N ASP A 17 8.82 4.08 1.54
CA ASP A 17 7.84 5.16 1.76
C ASP A 17 6.45 4.77 1.21
N ILE A 18 6.42 4.08 0.06
CA ILE A 18 5.18 3.55 -0.53
C ILE A 18 4.59 2.44 0.34
N ALA A 19 5.45 1.57 0.90
CA ALA A 19 5.04 0.52 1.82
C ALA A 19 4.42 1.08 3.10
N ASP A 20 5.07 2.09 3.68
CA ASP A 20 4.60 2.76 4.90
C ASP A 20 3.25 3.45 4.65
N ASP A 21 3.10 4.21 3.56
CA ASP A 21 1.82 4.84 3.16
C ASP A 21 0.70 3.80 2.99
N TYR A 22 1.01 2.68 2.31
CA TYR A 22 0.04 1.61 2.12
C TYR A 22 -0.44 1.03 3.45
N VAL A 23 0.49 0.69 4.36
CA VAL A 23 0.15 0.10 5.66
C VAL A 23 -0.68 1.07 6.50
N GLU A 24 -0.30 2.35 6.56
CA GLU A 24 -1.06 3.36 7.30
C GLU A 24 -2.50 3.50 6.77
N ARG A 25 -2.65 3.62 5.45
CA ARG A 25 -3.96 3.79 4.81
C ARG A 25 -4.81 2.52 4.90
N PHE A 26 -4.18 1.35 4.79
CA PHE A 26 -4.85 0.06 4.95
C PHE A 26 -5.35 -0.12 6.39
N ALA A 27 -4.51 0.16 7.40
CA ALA A 27 -4.89 0.08 8.81
C ALA A 27 -6.03 1.05 9.17
N ALA A 28 -6.01 2.27 8.62
CA ALA A 28 -7.07 3.26 8.81
C ALA A 28 -8.45 2.79 8.34
N ARG A 29 -8.49 1.97 7.28
CA ARG A 29 -9.71 1.41 6.66
C ARG A 29 -10.12 0.07 7.26
N ASN A 30 -9.14 -0.71 7.71
CA ASN A 30 -9.32 -2.07 8.20
C ASN A 30 -8.95 -2.17 9.70
N PRO A 31 -9.65 -1.48 10.61
CA PRO A 31 -9.30 -1.42 12.02
C PRO A 31 -9.25 -2.78 12.71
N VAL A 32 -10.07 -3.76 12.29
CA VAL A 32 -10.00 -5.13 12.84
C VAL A 32 -8.67 -5.81 12.47
N SER A 33 -8.24 -5.65 11.22
CA SER A 33 -6.95 -6.15 10.75
C SER A 33 -5.80 -5.39 11.43
N ALA A 34 -5.92 -4.07 11.58
CA ALA A 34 -4.95 -3.22 12.27
C ALA A 34 -4.71 -3.70 13.71
N THR A 35 -5.78 -3.91 14.50
CA THR A 35 -5.70 -4.47 15.84
C THR A 35 -5.06 -5.87 15.83
N SER A 36 -5.43 -6.73 14.88
CA SER A 36 -4.86 -8.08 14.77
C SER A 36 -3.36 -8.08 14.44
N MET A 37 -2.89 -7.08 13.69
CA MET A 37 -1.47 -6.86 13.38
C MET A 37 -0.71 -6.11 14.50
N GLY A 38 -1.39 -5.69 15.56
CA GLY A 38 -0.80 -4.93 16.66
C GLY A 38 -0.59 -3.44 16.37
N VAL A 39 -1.26 -2.89 15.35
CA VAL A 39 -1.27 -1.45 15.06
C VAL A 39 -2.19 -0.74 16.06
N PRO A 40 -1.66 0.12 16.95
CA PRO A 40 -2.45 0.72 18.02
C PRO A 40 -3.45 1.77 17.50
N GLY A 41 -4.52 2.03 18.25
CA GLY A 41 -5.48 3.11 17.96
C GLY A 41 -6.72 2.69 17.19
N HIS A 42 -6.91 1.38 16.95
CA HIS A 42 -8.02 0.84 16.15
C HIS A 42 -9.00 -0.04 16.94
N ASP A 43 -8.72 -0.33 18.22
CA ASP A 43 -9.38 -1.38 19.03
C ASP A 43 -10.89 -1.18 19.29
N GLY A 44 -11.39 0.03 19.04
CA GLY A 44 -12.82 0.37 19.20
C GLY A 44 -13.57 0.57 17.88
N ARG A 45 -12.96 0.25 16.73
CA ARG A 45 -13.51 0.52 15.39
C ARG A 45 -13.77 -0.78 14.63
N MET A 46 -14.77 -0.75 13.75
CA MET A 46 -15.12 -1.88 12.89
C MET A 46 -14.69 -1.62 11.45
N SER A 47 -14.19 -2.66 10.76
CA SER A 47 -13.91 -2.59 9.33
C SER A 47 -15.21 -2.54 8.53
N ASP A 48 -15.18 -1.84 7.40
CA ASP A 48 -16.31 -1.85 6.47
C ASP A 48 -16.25 -3.13 5.63
N TYR A 49 -17.08 -4.12 5.98
CA TYR A 49 -17.23 -5.38 5.24
C TYR A 49 -18.32 -5.32 4.16
N SER A 50 -18.81 -4.14 3.82
CA SER A 50 -19.73 -3.97 2.68
C SER A 50 -18.96 -4.06 1.34
N PRO A 51 -19.67 -4.19 0.20
CA PRO A 51 -19.05 -4.08 -1.11
C PRO A 51 -18.29 -2.76 -1.30
N GLN A 52 -18.76 -1.65 -0.73
CA GLN A 52 -18.06 -0.36 -0.82
C GLN A 52 -16.72 -0.38 -0.08
N GLY A 53 -16.64 -1.10 1.04
CA GLY A 53 -15.39 -1.32 1.76
C GLY A 53 -14.39 -2.15 0.94
N ALA A 54 -14.86 -3.20 0.27
CA ALA A 54 -14.05 -3.99 -0.64
C ALA A 54 -13.56 -3.17 -1.85
N ASP A 55 -14.45 -2.40 -2.50
CA ASP A 55 -14.11 -1.50 -3.60
C ASP A 55 -13.00 -0.51 -3.18
N ALA A 56 -13.10 0.01 -1.96
CA ALA A 56 -12.14 0.96 -1.41
C ALA A 56 -10.77 0.34 -1.12
N ASN A 57 -10.73 -0.92 -0.66
CA ASN A 57 -9.48 -1.66 -0.48
C ASN A 57 -8.83 -2.00 -1.83
N ALA A 58 -9.62 -2.44 -2.81
CA ALA A 58 -9.13 -2.72 -4.16
C ALA A 58 -8.63 -1.44 -4.86
N ALA A 59 -9.27 -0.29 -4.63
CA ALA A 59 -8.78 0.99 -5.13
C ALA A 59 -7.42 1.35 -4.53
N LEU A 60 -7.25 1.20 -3.21
CA LEU A 60 -5.96 1.41 -2.54
C LEU A 60 -4.87 0.48 -3.11
N ALA A 61 -5.17 -0.81 -3.29
CA ALA A 61 -4.22 -1.76 -3.86
C ALA A 61 -3.78 -1.37 -5.29
N ARG A 62 -4.72 -0.96 -6.16
CA ARG A 62 -4.40 -0.47 -7.52
C ARG A 62 -3.51 0.78 -7.50
N GLU A 63 -3.80 1.72 -6.62
CA GLU A 63 -2.98 2.93 -6.44
C GLU A 63 -1.54 2.58 -6.01
N THR A 64 -1.40 1.69 -5.02
CA THR A 64 -0.09 1.25 -4.53
C THR A 64 0.69 0.49 -5.59
N VAL A 65 0.05 -0.42 -6.34
CA VAL A 65 0.69 -1.12 -7.47
C VAL A 65 1.22 -0.13 -8.49
N ALA A 66 0.43 0.87 -8.89
CA ALA A 66 0.87 1.89 -9.84
C ALA A 66 2.07 2.70 -9.31
N ALA A 67 2.09 3.03 -8.02
CA ALA A 67 3.21 3.72 -7.39
C ALA A 67 4.48 2.85 -7.36
N LEU A 68 4.35 1.57 -6.99
CA LEU A 68 5.45 0.60 -6.96
C LEU A 68 6.03 0.37 -8.37
N GLU A 69 5.18 0.21 -9.37
CA GLU A 69 5.61 0.03 -10.77
C GLU A 69 6.43 1.23 -11.28
N ALA A 70 6.03 2.46 -10.92
CA ALA A 70 6.72 3.69 -11.31
C ALA A 70 8.01 3.98 -10.51
N ALA A 71 8.18 3.35 -9.35
CA ALA A 71 9.35 3.54 -8.50
C ALA A 71 10.52 2.63 -8.93
N GLU A 72 11.72 3.20 -8.97
CA GLU A 72 12.97 2.47 -9.27
C GLU A 72 13.64 2.03 -7.96
N PRO A 73 13.93 0.74 -7.76
CA PRO A 73 14.62 0.27 -6.56
C PRO A 73 16.07 0.76 -6.52
N GLU A 74 16.54 1.28 -5.38
CA GLU A 74 17.90 1.78 -5.22
C GLU A 74 18.90 0.65 -4.91
N ASN A 75 18.40 -0.46 -4.36
CA ASN A 75 19.20 -1.57 -3.88
C ASN A 75 18.42 -2.90 -3.91
N GLU A 76 19.10 -4.00 -3.57
CA GLU A 76 18.52 -5.34 -3.59
C GLU A 76 17.35 -5.52 -2.61
N ARG A 77 17.38 -4.85 -1.45
CA ARG A 77 16.26 -4.92 -0.49
C ARG A 77 15.02 -4.21 -1.03
N ASP A 78 15.21 -3.06 -1.67
CA ASP A 78 14.12 -2.33 -2.34
C ASP A 78 13.51 -3.19 -3.46
N ARG A 79 14.34 -3.87 -4.24
CA ARG A 79 13.89 -4.78 -5.31
C ARG A 79 13.04 -5.91 -4.74
N ILE A 80 13.52 -6.58 -3.70
CA ILE A 80 12.79 -7.67 -3.03
C ILE A 80 11.47 -7.16 -2.43
N ALA A 81 11.49 -6.01 -1.75
CA ALA A 81 10.29 -5.41 -1.16
C ALA A 81 9.25 -5.06 -2.24
N LYS A 82 9.69 -4.45 -3.35
CA LYS A 82 8.83 -4.15 -4.50
C LYS A 82 8.22 -5.42 -5.09
N ASP A 83 9.03 -6.45 -5.33
CA ASP A 83 8.57 -7.71 -5.93
C ASP A 83 7.53 -8.41 -5.05
N VAL A 84 7.79 -8.51 -3.74
CA VAL A 84 6.87 -9.15 -2.78
C VAL A 84 5.55 -8.37 -2.66
N MET A 85 5.61 -7.04 -2.53
CA MET A 85 4.40 -6.23 -2.43
C MET A 85 3.57 -6.28 -3.70
N LEU A 86 4.21 -6.28 -4.88
CA LEU A 86 3.49 -6.40 -6.14
C LEU A 86 2.81 -7.77 -6.28
N ASP A 87 3.46 -8.84 -5.83
CA ASP A 87 2.88 -10.19 -5.84
C ASP A 87 1.62 -10.27 -4.95
N ASP A 88 1.74 -9.80 -3.71
CA ASP A 88 0.67 -9.81 -2.71
C ASP A 88 -0.53 -8.95 -3.17
N LEU A 89 -0.28 -7.69 -3.55
CA LEU A 89 -1.34 -6.77 -3.97
C LEU A 89 -2.04 -7.19 -5.25
N ARG A 90 -1.32 -7.81 -6.19
CA ARG A 90 -1.95 -8.33 -7.43
C ARG A 90 -2.80 -9.56 -7.12
N THR A 91 -2.35 -10.42 -6.21
CA THR A 91 -3.15 -11.56 -5.74
C THR A 91 -4.45 -11.09 -5.08
N ASP A 92 -4.39 -10.06 -4.23
CA ASP A 92 -5.58 -9.46 -3.62
C ASP A 92 -6.55 -8.89 -4.68
N LEU A 93 -6.00 -8.27 -5.73
CA LEU A 93 -6.80 -7.76 -6.84
C LEU A 93 -7.44 -8.88 -7.66
N ASP A 94 -6.72 -9.97 -7.91
CA ASP A 94 -7.27 -11.14 -8.62
C ASP A 94 -8.43 -11.77 -7.82
N ILE A 95 -8.30 -11.87 -6.49
CA ILE A 95 -9.37 -12.34 -5.58
C ILE A 95 -10.57 -11.38 -5.63
N TYR A 96 -10.32 -10.08 -5.61
CA TYR A 96 -11.36 -9.07 -5.70
C TYR A 96 -12.11 -9.15 -7.04
N ASP A 97 -11.38 -9.21 -8.17
CA ASP A 97 -11.94 -9.25 -9.52
C ASP A 97 -12.70 -10.57 -9.79
N ALA A 98 -12.32 -11.67 -9.13
CA ALA A 98 -13.06 -12.93 -9.14
C ALA A 98 -14.37 -12.89 -8.33
N GLY A 99 -14.59 -11.84 -7.53
CA GLY A 99 -15.74 -11.71 -6.63
C GLY A 99 -15.67 -12.64 -5.41
N GLU A 100 -14.52 -13.24 -5.12
CA GLU A 100 -14.35 -14.18 -3.99
C GLU A 100 -14.25 -13.45 -2.64
N HIS A 101 -14.06 -12.13 -2.65
CA HIS A 101 -14.09 -11.29 -1.44
C HIS A 101 -15.47 -11.20 -0.75
N LEU A 102 -16.53 -11.74 -1.39
CA LEU A 102 -17.91 -11.77 -0.88
C LEU A 102 -18.39 -13.17 -0.47
N ARG A 103 -17.52 -14.20 -0.52
CA ARG A 103 -17.86 -15.59 -0.16
C ARG A 103 -17.24 -16.01 1.17
#